data_AF-A0A1C6PS31-F1
#
_entry.id   AF-A0A1C6PS31-F1
#
_cell.length_a   1.000
_cell.length_b   1.000
_cell.length_c   1.000
_cell.angle_alpha   90.00
_cell.angle_beta   90.00
_cell.angle_gamma   90.00
#
_symmetry.space_group_name_H-M   'P 1'
#
loop_
_entity.id
_entity.type
_entity.pdbx_description
1 polymer ?
#
loop_
_entity_poly.entity_id
_entity_poly.type
_entity_poly.pdbx_seq_one_letter_code
_entity_poly.pdbx_strand_id
1 'polypeptide(L)' 'MKNEQVSADHIAAMERHARFGALPDRVSPEHLVEEKAVTPDAGASTRYHPEGSWNYFSCLALDLGL' A
#
# COMPACT_ATOMS: atom_id res chain seq x y z
N MET A 1 -13.99 27.03 35.75
CA MET A 1 -13.30 26.69 34.49
C MET A 1 -12.53 25.41 34.74
N LYS A 2 -12.82 24.32 34.01
CA LYS A 2 -12.05 23.08 34.13
C LYS A 2 -10.86 23.21 33.20
N ASN A 3 -9.65 23.18 33.75
CA ASN A 3 -8.42 23.27 32.98
C ASN A 3 -8.19 21.91 32.33
N GLU A 4 -8.31 21.85 31.01
CA GLU A 4 -8.03 20.65 30.24
C GLU A 4 -6.51 20.56 30.07
N GLN A 5 -5.86 19.84 30.98
CA GLN A 5 -4.43 19.55 30.87
C GLN A 5 -4.25 18.55 29.72
N VAL A 6 -4.06 19.06 28.50
CA VAL A 6 -3.78 18.22 27.34
C VAL A 6 -2.42 17.56 27.54
N SER A 7 -2.42 16.22 27.69
CA SER A 7 -1.21 15.42 27.82
C SER A 7 -0.27 15.61 26.62
N ALA A 8 1.04 15.51 26.83
CA ALA A 8 2.02 15.49 25.74
C ALA A 8 1.70 14.40 24.69
N ASP A 9 1.15 13.26 25.13
CA ASP A 9 0.71 12.18 24.22
C ASP A 9 -0.44 12.62 23.32
N HIS A 10 -1.34 13.45 23.85
CA HIS A 10 -2.48 13.98 23.10
C HIS A 10 -2.01 15.00 22.06
N ILE A 11 -1.04 15.85 22.39
CA ILE A 11 -0.42 16.78 21.43
C ILE A 11 0.27 15.98 20.30
N ALA A 12 1.08 14.98 20.65
CA ALA A 12 1.74 14.13 19.67
C ALA A 12 0.74 13.35 18.80
N ALA A 13 -0.39 12.91 19.36
CA ALA A 13 -1.47 12.29 18.60
C ALA A 13 -2.10 13.27 17.60
N MET A 14 -2.40 14.50 18.02
CA MET A 14 -2.94 15.54 17.14
C MET A 14 -2.01 15.86 15.97
N GLU A 15 -0.70 15.98 16.22
CA GLU A 15 0.28 16.20 15.15
C GLU A 15 0.30 15.04 14.13
N ARG A 16 0.22 13.79 14.60
CA ARG A 16 0.12 12.62 13.71
C ARG A 16 -1.16 12.65 12.88
N HIS A 17 -2.30 12.97 13.49
CA HIS A 17 -3.57 13.08 12.78
C HIS A 17 -3.56 14.22 11.76
N ALA A 18 -2.92 15.36 12.07
CA ALA A 18 -2.78 16.46 11.12
C ALA A 18 -1.89 16.08 9.92
N ARG A 19 -0.85 15.26 10.13
CA ARG A 19 0.06 14.80 9.07
C ARG A 19 -0.50 13.66 8.23
N PHE A 20 -1.18 12.70 8.85
CA PHE A 20 -1.53 11.42 8.23
C PHE A 20 -3.05 11.18 8.14
N GLY A 21 -3.87 12.06 8.71
CA GLY A 21 -5.33 11.90 8.76
C GLY A 21 -5.79 10.90 9.83
N ALA A 22 -7.01 10.40 9.67
CA ALA A 22 -7.56 9.34 10.49
C ALA A 22 -7.22 7.97 9.90
N LEU A 23 -7.15 6.95 10.75
CA LEU A 23 -7.09 5.56 10.28
C LEU A 23 -8.40 5.25 9.54
N PRO A 24 -8.36 4.51 8.42
CA PRO A 24 -9.57 4.01 7.78
C PRO A 24 -10.40 3.15 8.75
N ASP A 25 -11.68 3.02 8.43
CA ASP A 25 -12.56 2.12 9.16
C ASP A 25 -12.02 0.69 9.15
N ARG A 26 -12.19 -0.02 10.27
CA ARG A 26 -11.80 -1.42 10.35
C ARG A 26 -12.62 -2.24 9.36
N VAL A 27 -11.96 -3.16 8.67
CA VAL A 27 -12.61 -4.16 7.85
C VAL A 27 -13.53 -5.00 8.73
N SER A 28 -14.77 -5.19 8.30
CA SER A 28 -15.73 -5.97 9.07
C SER A 28 -15.25 -7.42 9.22
N PRO A 29 -15.47 -8.09 10.37
CA PRO A 29 -14.99 -9.44 10.61
C PRO A 29 -15.40 -10.45 9.52
N GLU A 30 -16.59 -10.31 8.95
CA GLU A 30 -17.09 -11.11 7.83
C GLU A 30 -16.31 -10.95 6.52
N HIS A 31 -15.53 -9.87 6.38
CA HIS A 31 -14.66 -9.61 5.25
C HIS A 31 -13.19 -9.99 5.51
N LEU A 32 -12.85 -10.39 6.74
CA LEU A 32 -11.54 -10.95 7.05
C LEU A 32 -11.51 -12.41 6.60
N VAL A 33 -10.83 -12.67 5.48
CA VAL A 33 -10.60 -14.01 4.93
C VAL A 33 -9.10 -14.29 4.92
N GLU A 34 -8.70 -15.52 5.27
CA GLU A 34 -7.29 -15.95 5.26
C GLU A 34 -6.68 -15.88 3.85
N GLU A 35 -7.44 -16.35 2.86
CA GLU A 35 -7.07 -16.31 1.46
C GLU A 35 -8.30 -15.93 0.61
N LYS A 36 -8.10 -15.01 -0.33
CA LYS A 36 -9.08 -14.68 -1.35
C LYS A 36 -8.57 -15.22 -2.67
N ALA A 37 -9.31 -16.18 -3.25
CA ALA A 37 -9.01 -16.68 -4.58
C ALA A 37 -8.94 -15.50 -5.56
N VAL A 38 -7.76 -15.30 -6.14
CA VAL A 38 -7.58 -14.33 -7.22
C VAL A 38 -8.32 -14.90 -8.43
N THR A 39 -9.31 -14.17 -8.93
CA THR A 39 -9.91 -14.52 -10.22
C THR A 39 -8.78 -14.53 -11.25
N PRO A 40 -8.69 -15.54 -12.14
CA PRO A 40 -7.74 -15.51 -13.24
C PRO A 40 -7.85 -14.15 -13.92
N ASP A 41 -6.73 -13.44 -13.89
CA ASP A 41 -6.63 -12.07 -14.35
C ASP A 41 -7.19 -11.95 -15.78
N ALA A 42 -7.76 -10.80 -16.09
CA ALA A 42 -8.52 -10.56 -17.30
C ALA A 42 -7.67 -10.80 -18.55
N GLY A 43 -7.73 -12.03 -19.06
CA GLY A 43 -7.19 -12.42 -20.36
C GLY A 43 -5.67 -12.34 -20.48
N ALA A 44 -5.19 -12.62 -21.69
CA ALA A 44 -3.80 -12.83 -22.07
C ALA A 44 -2.80 -11.70 -21.75
N SER A 45 -3.21 -10.61 -21.08
CA SER A 45 -2.40 -9.45 -20.74
C SER A 45 -1.38 -9.69 -19.61
N THR A 46 -1.59 -10.70 -18.77
CA THR A 46 -0.70 -11.02 -17.63
C THR A 46 -0.09 -12.41 -17.67
N ARG A 47 -0.21 -13.09 -18.81
CA ARG A 47 0.60 -14.29 -19.07
C ARG A 47 2.04 -13.83 -19.17
N TYR A 48 2.87 -14.23 -18.20
CA TYR A 48 4.31 -14.01 -18.21
C TYR A 48 4.88 -14.37 -19.58
N HIS A 49 5.36 -13.37 -20.32
CA HIS A 49 5.90 -13.51 -21.66
C HIS A 49 7.41 -13.31 -21.60
N PRO A 50 8.21 -14.37 -21.37
CA PRO A 50 9.65 -14.27 -21.16
C PRO A 50 10.35 -13.63 -22.37
N GLU A 51 9.86 -13.90 -23.58
CA GLU A 51 10.33 -13.31 -24.84
C GLU A 51 10.03 -11.80 -24.91
N GLY A 52 8.90 -11.34 -24.33
CA GLY A 52 8.47 -9.94 -24.32
C GLY A 52 9.08 -9.10 -23.20
N SER A 53 9.51 -9.71 -22.10
CA SER A 53 10.14 -9.03 -20.95
C SER A 53 11.47 -8.38 -21.29
N TRP A 54 12.17 -8.84 -22.33
CA TRP A 54 13.43 -8.23 -22.79
C TRP A 54 13.28 -6.78 -23.23
N ASN A 55 12.07 -6.35 -23.63
CA ASN A 55 11.80 -5.00 -24.11
C ASN A 55 11.76 -3.94 -22.99
N TYR A 56 11.75 -4.34 -21.71
CA TYR A 56 11.59 -3.42 -20.56
C TYR A 56 12.86 -3.24 -19.71
N PHE A 57 13.98 -3.83 -20.12
CA PHE A 57 15.24 -3.79 -19.37
C PHE A 57 16.13 -2.60 -19.69
N SER A 58 15.58 -1.46 -20.12
CA SER A 58 16.40 -0.27 -20.42
C SER A 58 17.29 0.16 -19.26
N CYS A 59 16.80 0.06 -18.01
CA CYS A 59 17.61 0.36 -16.82
C CYS A 59 18.68 -0.70 -16.56
N LEU A 60 18.35 -1.99 -16.70
CA LEU A 60 19.29 -3.09 -16.50
C LEU A 60 20.41 -3.10 -17.57
N ALA A 61 20.09 -2.77 -18.83
CA ALA A 61 21.07 -2.63 -19.90
C ALA A 61 22.05 -1.48 -19.60
N LEU A 62 21.54 -0.34 -19.12
CA LEU A 62 22.36 0.80 -18.73
C LEU A 62 23.27 0.48 -17.54
N ASP A 63 22.76 -0.26 -16.54
CA ASP A 63 23.55 -0.70 -15.38
C ASP A 63 24.66 -1.70 -15.74
N LEU A 64 24.47 -2.51 -16.79
CA LEU A 64 25.46 -3.48 -17.27
C LEU A 64 26.39 -2.93 -18.37
N GLY A 65 26.14 -1.72 -18.87
CA GLY A 65 26.95 -1.06 -19.89
C GLY A 65 26.86 -1.70 -21.28
N LEU A 66 25.71 -2.30 -21.62
CA LEU A 66 25.41 -2.92 -22.91
C LEU A 66 24.78 -1.93 -23.90
#